data_AF-A0A0C3LJQ5-F1
#
_entry.id   AF-A0A0C3LJQ5-F1
#
_cell.length_a   1.000
_cell.length_b   1.000
_cell.length_c   1.000
_cell.angle_alpha   90.00
_cell.angle_beta   90.00
_cell.angle_gamma   90.00
#
_symmetry.space_group_name_H-M   'P 1'
#
loop_
_entity.id
_entity.type
_entity.pdbx_description
1 polymer ?
#
loop_
_entity_poly.entity_id
_entity_poly.type
_entity_poly.pdbx_seq_one_letter_code
_entity_poly.pdbx_strand_id
1 'polypeptide(L)'
;MSSTYDEASTNSGEQPRPPTNAIIFTQNTTRNPISWNSALRQVNPNEVLHSVHLALHRALDPCTNGCGDACSWAVLNTPSSSAKPVELKELQTSASSSDEKLRTLVIPRPSELTYPPLGPKDTPEISVKLRFYGPHELVDRKAHVDEALKYVEQATGFKEINRFLIGFDGVRWAGGDEVCAQGQEEVDYLLKSGVWEHMSENPALKTIGVSDFSPLHLKTLLDNIPKDSRPRQPKVNQLNFERDLPEELVTLAKEGGVELQSHADNRVPYEGIEGLLKEFADRLPLPASFAQLRAKGEPAIDLLWVLKYTILLKDRGLVADKGFILSLSFRD
;
A
#
# COMPACT_ATOMS: atom_id res chain seq x y z
N MET A 1 9.91 -10.63 19.03
CA MET A 1 9.05 -10.34 20.18
C MET A 1 7.63 -10.71 19.78
N SER A 2 6.99 -11.59 20.56
CA SER A 2 5.72 -12.23 20.21
C SER A 2 4.57 -11.23 20.31
N SER A 3 3.90 -10.96 19.19
CA SER A 3 2.62 -10.25 19.19
C SER A 3 1.57 -11.23 19.72
N THR A 4 1.07 -11.01 20.93
CA THR A 4 -0.06 -11.77 21.47
C THR A 4 -1.29 -11.50 20.60
N TYR A 5 -1.81 -12.56 19.99
CA TYR A 5 -3.08 -12.58 19.30
C TYR A 5 -4.17 -12.69 20.38
N ASP A 6 -4.78 -11.57 20.75
CA ASP A 6 -6.09 -11.62 21.41
C ASP A 6 -7.13 -11.87 20.32
N GLU A 7 -7.37 -13.14 19.99
CA GLU A 7 -8.66 -13.52 19.44
C GLU A 7 -9.70 -13.13 20.48
N ALA A 8 -10.50 -12.11 20.17
CA ALA A 8 -11.61 -11.73 21.03
C ALA A 8 -12.62 -12.88 21.07
N SER A 9 -12.47 -13.75 22.08
CA SER A 9 -13.52 -14.66 22.49
C SER A 9 -14.74 -13.80 22.81
N THR A 10 -15.81 -13.99 22.05
CA THR A 10 -17.11 -13.36 22.23
C THR A 10 -17.73 -13.83 23.55
N ASN A 11 -17.33 -13.21 24.65
CA ASN A 11 -17.93 -13.44 25.97
C ASN A 11 -17.93 -12.18 26.84
N SER A 12 -18.58 -11.13 26.35
CA SER A 12 -19.19 -10.07 27.14
C SER A 12 -20.06 -9.22 26.22
N GLY A 13 -21.31 -8.95 26.61
CA GLY A 13 -22.34 -8.25 25.82
C GLY A 13 -22.08 -6.76 25.55
N GLU A 14 -20.84 -6.37 25.29
CA GLU A 14 -20.45 -5.03 24.85
C GLU A 14 -20.34 -5.06 23.32
N GLN A 15 -21.16 -4.25 22.63
CA GLN A 15 -21.04 -4.07 21.18
C GLN A 15 -19.61 -3.60 20.87
N PRO A 16 -18.84 -4.32 20.02
CA PRO A 16 -17.48 -3.91 19.72
C PRO A 16 -17.50 -2.53 19.06
N ARG A 17 -16.79 -1.56 19.65
CA ARG A 17 -16.54 -0.24 19.05
C ARG A 17 -16.11 -0.36 17.58
N PRO A 18 -16.53 0.54 16.69
CA PRO A 18 -16.23 0.43 15.28
C PRO A 18 -14.72 0.56 14.99
N PRO A 19 -14.23 0.01 13.86
CA PRO A 19 -12.86 0.17 13.43
C PRO A 19 -12.57 1.60 12.98
N THR A 20 -11.35 2.06 13.25
CA THR A 20 -10.83 3.38 12.82
C THR A 20 -9.99 3.26 11.56
N ASN A 21 -9.43 2.08 11.28
CA ASN A 21 -8.61 1.80 10.10
C ASN A 21 -9.04 0.50 9.43
N ALA A 22 -8.64 0.29 8.17
CA ALA A 22 -8.74 -1.00 7.52
C ALA A 22 -7.48 -1.37 6.71
N ILE A 23 -7.17 -2.66 6.70
CA ILE A 23 -6.14 -3.29 5.86
C ILE A 23 -6.82 -4.31 4.96
N ILE A 24 -6.67 -4.14 3.66
CA ILE A 24 -7.25 -5.05 2.66
C ILE A 24 -6.13 -5.75 1.92
N PHE A 25 -6.05 -7.07 2.05
CA PHE A 25 -5.15 -7.92 1.28
C PHE A 25 -5.85 -8.46 0.05
N THR A 26 -5.12 -8.47 -1.06
CA THR A 26 -5.47 -9.20 -2.26
C THR A 26 -4.35 -10.18 -2.53
N GLN A 27 -4.69 -11.44 -2.80
CA GLN A 27 -3.73 -12.50 -3.10
C GLN A 27 -4.12 -13.21 -4.40
N ASN A 28 -3.12 -13.76 -5.09
CA ASN A 28 -3.30 -14.63 -6.25
C ASN A 28 -4.05 -13.94 -7.40
N THR A 29 -3.69 -12.68 -7.66
CA THR A 29 -4.29 -11.87 -8.74
C THR A 29 -3.86 -12.36 -10.13
N THR A 30 -2.77 -13.14 -10.23
CA THR A 30 -2.30 -13.75 -11.49
C THR A 30 -3.27 -14.78 -12.09
N ARG A 31 -4.15 -15.39 -11.29
CA ARG A 31 -5.09 -16.42 -11.77
C ARG A 31 -6.36 -15.87 -12.40
N ASN A 32 -6.62 -14.57 -12.25
CA ASN A 32 -7.78 -13.91 -12.84
C ASN A 32 -7.29 -12.86 -13.85
N PRO A 33 -6.94 -13.26 -15.08
CA PRO A 33 -6.55 -12.30 -16.10
C PRO A 33 -7.71 -11.34 -16.34
N ILE A 34 -7.46 -10.04 -16.15
CA ILE A 34 -8.36 -8.98 -16.60
C ILE A 34 -8.50 -9.18 -18.11
N SER A 35 -9.71 -9.52 -18.56
CA SER A 35 -9.96 -9.77 -19.98
C SER A 35 -9.60 -8.52 -20.78
N TRP A 36 -8.53 -8.59 -21.55
CA TRP A 36 -8.17 -7.61 -22.56
C TRP A 36 -9.20 -7.70 -23.68
N ASN A 37 -10.28 -6.92 -23.60
CA ASN A 37 -11.19 -6.77 -24.72
C ASN A 37 -10.68 -5.63 -25.62
N SER A 38 -9.91 -5.99 -26.65
CA SER A 38 -9.34 -5.05 -27.62
C SER A 38 -10.39 -4.27 -28.44
N ALA A 39 -11.66 -4.68 -28.41
CA ALA A 39 -12.77 -4.00 -29.10
C ALA A 39 -13.34 -2.80 -28.31
N LEU A 40 -13.09 -2.72 -27.00
CA LEU A 40 -13.49 -1.59 -26.16
C LEU A 40 -12.24 -0.77 -25.81
N ARG A 41 -11.90 0.22 -26.64
CA ARG A 41 -10.83 1.20 -26.38
C ARG A 41 -11.09 2.12 -25.17
N GLN A 42 -11.96 1.75 -24.25
CA GLN A 42 -12.32 2.57 -23.11
C GLN A 42 -12.37 1.72 -21.84
N VAL A 43 -11.59 2.17 -20.85
CA VAL A 43 -11.42 1.66 -19.48
C VAL A 43 -10.56 0.39 -19.41
N ASN A 44 -9.24 0.58 -19.37
CA ASN A 44 -8.35 -0.41 -18.77
C ASN A 44 -8.80 -0.55 -17.30
N PRO A 45 -9.39 -1.68 -16.87
CA PRO A 45 -9.93 -1.80 -15.51
C PRO A 45 -8.80 -1.56 -14.53
N ASN A 46 -9.05 -0.73 -13.51
CA ASN A 46 -8.04 -0.51 -12.49
C ASN A 46 -7.74 -1.84 -11.80
N GLU A 47 -6.55 -2.38 -12.02
CA GLU A 47 -6.15 -3.70 -11.51
C GLU A 47 -6.33 -3.80 -9.99
N VAL A 48 -6.10 -2.70 -9.27
CA VAL A 48 -6.27 -2.64 -7.81
C VAL A 48 -7.74 -2.78 -7.45
N LEU A 49 -8.64 -2.00 -8.06
CA LEU A 49 -10.08 -2.10 -7.79
C LEU A 49 -10.60 -3.51 -8.05
N HIS A 50 -10.23 -4.09 -9.19
CA HIS A 50 -10.66 -5.45 -9.54
C HIS A 50 -10.16 -6.48 -8.52
N SER A 51 -8.89 -6.36 -8.12
CA SER A 51 -8.28 -7.26 -7.12
C SER A 51 -8.95 -7.12 -5.75
N VAL A 52 -9.28 -5.89 -5.33
CA VAL A 52 -9.99 -5.61 -4.08
C VAL A 52 -11.41 -6.17 -4.13
N HIS A 53 -12.13 -5.96 -5.24
CA HIS A 53 -13.48 -6.48 -5.41
C HIS A 53 -13.53 -8.01 -5.32
N LEU A 54 -12.61 -8.69 -6.01
CA LEU A 54 -12.47 -10.15 -5.93
C LEU A 54 -12.11 -10.63 -4.53
N ALA A 55 -11.23 -9.91 -3.82
CA ALA A 55 -10.87 -10.24 -2.45
C ALA A 55 -12.06 -10.10 -1.50
N LEU A 56 -12.87 -9.04 -1.65
CA LEU A 56 -14.09 -8.83 -0.87
C LEU A 56 -15.12 -9.93 -1.14
N HIS A 57 -15.36 -10.31 -2.39
CA HIS A 57 -16.23 -11.44 -2.71
C HIS A 57 -15.74 -12.74 -2.08
N ARG A 58 -14.45 -13.08 -2.24
CA ARG A 58 -13.86 -14.29 -1.64
C ARG A 58 -13.98 -14.30 -0.11
N ALA A 59 -13.85 -13.14 0.52
CA ALA A 59 -13.89 -13.02 1.97
C ALA A 59 -15.32 -13.00 2.53
N LEU A 60 -16.28 -12.42 1.79
CA LEU A 60 -17.58 -12.04 2.33
C LEU A 60 -18.76 -12.78 1.72
N ASP A 61 -18.60 -13.39 0.54
CA ASP A 61 -19.69 -14.17 -0.06
C ASP A 61 -19.85 -15.49 0.69
N PRO A 62 -21.09 -15.89 1.02
CA PRO A 62 -21.34 -17.19 1.60
C PRO A 62 -20.87 -18.26 0.61
N CYS A 63 -20.05 -19.20 1.09
CA CYS A 63 -19.64 -20.33 0.27
C CYS A 63 -20.89 -21.05 -0.26
N THR A 64 -20.92 -21.34 -1.56
CA THR A 64 -22.05 -21.98 -2.27
C THR A 64 -22.46 -23.35 -1.71
N ASN A 65 -21.70 -23.89 -0.75
CA ASN A 65 -21.93 -25.19 -0.12
C ASN A 65 -22.68 -25.13 1.21
N GLY A 66 -23.26 -23.98 1.60
CA GLY A 66 -24.13 -23.90 2.77
C GLY A 66 -23.44 -24.08 4.12
N CYS A 67 -22.10 -23.95 4.17
CA CYS A 67 -21.40 -23.77 5.43
C CYS A 67 -21.71 -22.36 5.93
N GLY A 68 -22.27 -22.25 7.13
CA GLY A 68 -22.49 -20.98 7.85
C GLY A 68 -21.18 -20.33 8.30
N ASP A 69 -20.14 -20.41 7.48
CA ASP A 69 -18.84 -19.85 7.76
C ASP A 69 -18.96 -18.32 7.81
N ALA A 70 -18.56 -17.74 8.95
CA ALA A 70 -18.61 -16.31 9.16
C ALA A 70 -17.69 -15.58 8.18
N CYS A 71 -18.14 -14.42 7.68
CA CYS A 71 -17.36 -13.51 6.82
C CYS A 71 -15.90 -13.40 7.27
N SER A 72 -14.97 -13.59 6.34
CA SER A 72 -13.52 -13.54 6.58
C SER A 72 -13.05 -12.11 6.78
N TRP A 73 -13.16 -11.65 8.02
CA TRP A 73 -12.50 -10.43 8.48
C TRP A 73 -12.25 -10.52 9.99
N ALA A 74 -11.33 -9.70 10.48
CA ALA A 74 -11.02 -9.55 11.91
C ALA A 74 -10.84 -8.08 12.27
N VAL A 75 -11.17 -7.68 13.50
CA VAL A 75 -10.82 -6.35 14.03
C VAL A 75 -9.68 -6.54 15.03
N LEU A 76 -8.50 -6.01 14.69
CA LEU A 76 -7.32 -6.08 15.51
C LEU A 76 -7.18 -4.80 16.33
N ASN A 77 -6.83 -4.93 17.62
CA ASN A 77 -6.45 -3.79 18.44
C ASN A 77 -4.92 -3.60 18.34
N THR A 78 -4.45 -2.49 17.79
CA THR A 78 -3.04 -2.11 17.80
C THR A 78 -2.79 -1.03 18.85
N PRO A 79 -1.69 -1.09 19.60
CA PRO A 79 -1.30 0.02 20.48
C PRO A 79 -1.08 1.27 19.60
N SER A 80 -1.59 2.43 20.04
CA SER A 80 -1.45 3.70 19.33
C SER A 80 0.01 4.18 19.36
N SER A 81 0.87 3.64 18.49
CA SER A 81 2.21 4.21 18.27
C SER A 81 2.30 5.02 16.97
N SER A 82 1.18 5.27 16.29
CA SER A 82 1.11 6.11 15.09
C SER A 82 0.13 7.27 15.32
N ALA A 83 0.63 8.48 15.07
CA ALA A 83 0.04 9.81 15.16
C ALA A 83 -1.51 9.91 15.20
N LYS A 84 -2.00 10.73 16.15
CA LYS A 84 -3.33 11.34 16.07
C LYS A 84 -3.39 12.27 14.85
N PRO A 85 -4.51 12.36 14.12
CA PRO A 85 -4.78 13.52 13.28
C PRO A 85 -4.80 14.75 14.19
N VAL A 86 -4.01 15.77 13.87
CA VAL A 86 -4.03 17.03 14.59
C VAL A 86 -5.32 17.76 14.23
N GLU A 87 -6.31 17.68 15.12
CA GLU A 87 -7.43 18.63 15.13
C GLU A 87 -6.88 20.03 15.40
N LEU A 88 -7.25 20.98 14.54
CA LEU A 88 -7.07 22.41 14.77
C LEU A 88 -7.80 22.81 16.05
N LYS A 89 -7.01 23.18 17.08
CA LYS A 89 -7.45 23.59 18.42
C LYS A 89 -8.57 24.63 18.40
N GLU A 90 -9.62 24.37 19.19
CA GLU A 90 -10.12 25.33 20.17
C GLU A 90 -10.39 24.64 21.53
N LEU A 91 -10.47 25.46 22.57
CA LEU A 91 -10.07 25.19 23.96
C LEU A 91 -11.06 24.37 24.83
N GLN A 92 -10.43 23.60 25.75
CA GLN A 92 -10.81 23.32 27.15
C GLN A 92 -11.51 22.00 27.56
N THR A 93 -10.76 21.27 28.39
CA THR A 93 -11.13 20.55 29.64
C THR A 93 -11.97 19.28 29.55
N SER A 94 -11.32 18.12 29.66
CA SER A 94 -11.22 17.33 30.92
C SER A 94 -10.63 15.95 30.62
N ALA A 95 -9.89 15.43 31.59
CA ALA A 95 -9.15 14.18 31.49
C ALA A 95 -10.06 12.96 31.49
N SER A 96 -9.89 12.08 30.50
CA SER A 96 -10.06 10.63 30.66
C SER A 96 -8.93 9.93 29.91
N SER A 97 -7.97 9.39 30.67
CA SER A 97 -6.90 8.54 30.15
C SER A 97 -7.46 7.15 29.85
N SER A 98 -7.98 6.94 28.65
CA SER A 98 -8.04 5.61 28.06
C SER A 98 -6.98 5.54 26.97
N ASP A 99 -6.06 4.58 27.08
CA ASP A 99 -5.21 4.15 25.96
C ASP A 99 -6.14 3.78 24.80
N GLU A 100 -6.38 4.72 23.88
CA GLU A 100 -7.19 4.49 22.68
C GLU A 100 -6.38 3.61 21.74
N LYS A 101 -6.49 2.30 21.93
CA LYS A 101 -5.99 1.32 20.97
C LYS A 101 -6.67 1.56 19.62
N LEU A 102 -5.86 1.74 18.58
CA LEU A 102 -6.36 1.83 17.22
C LEU A 102 -7.01 0.51 16.85
N ARG A 103 -8.16 0.58 16.17
CA ARG A 103 -8.91 -0.60 15.75
C ARG A 103 -8.82 -0.76 14.25
N THR A 104 -8.17 -1.82 13.80
CA THR A 104 -7.91 -2.07 12.40
C THR A 104 -8.74 -3.26 11.92
N LEU A 105 -9.67 -3.00 11.00
CA LEU A 105 -10.40 -4.01 10.25
C LEU A 105 -9.45 -4.66 9.23
N VAL A 106 -9.27 -5.97 9.29
CA VAL A 106 -8.38 -6.71 8.38
C VAL A 106 -9.19 -7.69 7.53
N ILE A 107 -9.01 -7.63 6.21
CA ILE A 107 -9.77 -8.41 5.24
C ILE A 107 -8.81 -9.03 4.19
N PRO A 108 -8.86 -10.36 3.95
CA PRO A 108 -9.47 -11.40 4.77
C PRO A 108 -8.80 -11.52 6.16
N ARG A 109 -9.26 -12.47 6.99
CA ARG A 109 -8.58 -12.77 8.26
C ARG A 109 -7.10 -13.13 8.01
N PRO A 110 -6.17 -12.66 8.86
CA PRO A 110 -4.74 -12.98 8.70
C PRO A 110 -4.43 -14.48 8.66
N SER A 111 -5.20 -15.31 9.38
CA SER A 111 -5.05 -16.77 9.41
C SER A 111 -5.42 -17.47 8.11
N GLU A 112 -6.13 -16.77 7.21
CA GLU A 112 -6.58 -17.30 5.92
C GLU A 112 -5.70 -16.84 4.75
N LEU A 113 -4.66 -16.03 5.03
CA LEU A 113 -3.66 -15.67 4.03
C LEU A 113 -2.88 -16.92 3.62
N THR A 114 -2.77 -17.12 2.31
CA THR A 114 -2.07 -18.26 1.72
C THR A 114 -0.72 -17.85 1.19
N TYR A 115 0.30 -18.67 1.42
CA TYR A 115 1.61 -18.47 0.85
C TYR A 115 1.71 -19.10 -0.53
N PRO A 116 2.54 -18.55 -1.45
CA PRO A 116 2.79 -19.18 -2.73
C PRO A 116 3.31 -20.60 -2.54
N PRO A 117 2.84 -21.59 -3.32
CA PRO A 117 3.38 -22.94 -3.25
C PRO A 117 4.79 -22.96 -3.87
N LEU A 118 5.81 -23.01 -3.02
CA LEU A 118 7.21 -23.09 -3.43
C LEU A 118 7.69 -24.54 -3.47
N GLY A 119 8.39 -24.90 -4.54
CA GLY A 119 9.11 -26.16 -4.65
C GLY A 119 10.49 -26.11 -3.98
N PRO A 120 11.12 -27.28 -3.70
CA PRO A 120 12.39 -27.35 -2.96
C PRO A 120 13.59 -26.65 -3.61
N LYS A 121 13.52 -26.39 -4.93
CA LYS A 121 14.59 -25.76 -5.71
C LYS A 121 14.24 -24.34 -6.16
N ASP A 122 13.07 -23.83 -5.79
CA ASP A 122 12.66 -22.50 -6.23
C ASP A 122 13.47 -21.42 -5.50
N THR A 123 13.99 -20.48 -6.26
CA THR A 123 14.56 -19.23 -5.74
C THR A 123 13.57 -18.07 -5.95
N PRO A 124 12.74 -17.76 -4.94
CA PRO A 124 11.79 -16.66 -5.02
C PRO A 124 12.50 -15.32 -4.91
N GLU A 125 12.11 -14.38 -5.75
CA GLU A 125 12.46 -12.97 -5.66
C GLU A 125 11.17 -12.15 -5.45
N ILE A 126 11.10 -11.41 -4.35
CA ILE A 126 9.96 -10.55 -4.06
C ILE A 126 10.29 -9.09 -4.42
N SER A 127 9.42 -8.51 -5.23
CA SER A 127 9.45 -7.09 -5.60
C SER A 127 8.22 -6.39 -5.04
N VAL A 128 8.45 -5.28 -4.36
CA VAL A 128 7.44 -4.48 -3.69
C VAL A 128 7.50 -3.04 -4.18
N LYS A 129 6.32 -2.46 -4.38
CA LYS A 129 6.13 -1.04 -4.69
C LYS A 129 5.11 -0.45 -3.72
N LEU A 130 5.57 0.39 -2.81
CA LEU A 130 4.74 1.11 -1.84
C LEU A 130 4.46 2.52 -2.37
N ARG A 131 3.19 2.86 -2.55
CA ARG A 131 2.75 4.20 -2.93
C ARG A 131 2.02 4.87 -1.77
N PHE A 132 2.47 6.05 -1.38
CA PHE A 132 1.82 6.88 -0.39
C PHE A 132 0.71 7.74 -1.01
N TYR A 133 -0.36 7.90 -0.25
CA TYR A 133 -1.53 8.71 -0.55
C TYR A 133 -1.77 9.70 0.59
N GLY A 134 -2.44 10.81 0.27
CA GLY A 134 -2.71 11.88 1.23
C GLY A 134 -1.51 12.77 1.58
N PRO A 135 -1.77 13.89 2.27
CA PRO A 135 -0.75 14.88 2.64
C PRO A 135 0.24 14.29 3.64
N HIS A 136 1.53 14.48 3.36
CA HIS A 136 2.63 13.94 4.17
C HIS A 136 2.76 14.58 5.55
N GLU A 137 2.19 15.76 5.75
CA GLU A 137 2.25 16.51 7.01
C GLU A 137 1.40 15.88 8.12
N LEU A 138 0.45 15.01 7.75
CA LEU A 138 -0.53 14.44 8.69
C LEU A 138 -0.17 13.03 9.15
N VAL A 139 0.88 12.41 8.60
CA VAL A 139 1.16 10.98 8.78
C VAL A 139 2.63 10.67 9.03
N ASP A 140 2.90 9.71 9.91
CA ASP A 140 4.24 9.15 10.07
C ASP A 140 4.49 8.07 9.01
N ARG A 141 5.13 8.48 7.91
CA ARG A 141 5.44 7.55 6.81
C ARG A 141 6.50 6.51 7.15
N LYS A 142 7.33 6.70 8.19
CA LYS A 142 8.27 5.65 8.64
C LYS A 142 7.49 4.51 9.28
N ALA A 143 6.53 4.84 10.14
CA ALA A 143 5.63 3.86 10.72
C ALA A 143 4.84 3.10 9.64
N HIS A 144 4.39 3.79 8.58
CA HIS A 144 3.74 3.13 7.45
C HIS A 144 4.68 2.22 6.64
N VAL A 145 5.97 2.56 6.48
CA VAL A 145 6.95 1.63 5.88
C VAL A 145 7.04 0.35 6.72
N ASP A 146 7.21 0.47 8.03
CA ASP A 146 7.34 -0.69 8.92
C ASP A 146 6.06 -1.54 8.94
N GLU A 147 4.90 -0.88 8.98
CA GLU A 147 3.60 -1.52 8.87
C GLU A 147 3.45 -2.27 7.55
N ALA A 148 3.78 -1.63 6.42
CA ALA A 148 3.69 -2.24 5.10
C ALA A 148 4.61 -3.46 4.96
N LEU A 149 5.84 -3.39 5.50
CA LEU A 149 6.77 -4.52 5.52
C LEU A 149 6.24 -5.68 6.36
N LYS A 150 5.69 -5.39 7.54
CA LYS A 150 5.02 -6.39 8.39
C LYS A 150 3.89 -7.09 7.63
N TYR A 151 3.04 -6.34 6.91
CA TYR A 151 1.95 -6.93 6.16
C TYR A 151 2.40 -7.71 4.92
N VAL A 152 3.47 -7.30 4.25
CA VAL A 152 4.09 -8.12 3.20
C VAL A 152 4.60 -9.44 3.75
N GLU A 153 5.28 -9.44 4.90
CA GLU A 153 5.72 -10.66 5.56
C GLU A 153 4.51 -11.56 5.90
N GLN A 154 3.42 -10.97 6.43
CA GLN A 154 2.19 -11.72 6.73
C GLN A 154 1.54 -12.32 5.49
N ALA A 155 1.49 -11.58 4.38
CA ALA A 155 0.86 -12.01 3.13
C ALA A 155 1.69 -13.03 2.35
N THR A 156 3.03 -12.96 2.46
CA THR A 156 3.92 -13.70 1.56
C THR A 156 4.83 -14.69 2.26
N GLY A 157 5.04 -14.54 3.56
CA GLY A 157 5.96 -15.34 4.37
C GLY A 157 7.42 -14.91 4.23
N PHE A 158 7.72 -13.93 3.37
CA PHE A 158 9.08 -13.46 3.13
C PHE A 158 9.41 -12.23 3.98
N LYS A 159 10.49 -12.36 4.75
CA LYS A 159 11.06 -11.25 5.52
C LYS A 159 11.95 -10.34 4.68
N GLU A 160 12.72 -10.93 3.78
CA GLU A 160 13.63 -10.18 2.91
C GLU A 160 12.94 -9.79 1.61
N ILE A 161 13.16 -8.55 1.18
CA ILE A 161 12.64 -8.00 -0.07
C ILE A 161 13.78 -7.71 -1.02
N ASN A 162 13.73 -8.32 -2.21
CA ASN A 162 14.77 -8.18 -3.23
C ASN A 162 14.77 -6.76 -3.82
N ARG A 163 13.59 -6.21 -4.10
CA ARG A 163 13.40 -4.87 -4.66
C ARG A 163 12.25 -4.17 -3.97
N PHE A 164 12.51 -3.00 -3.40
CA PHE A 164 11.51 -2.17 -2.74
C PHE A 164 11.52 -0.77 -3.35
N LEU A 165 10.40 -0.37 -3.95
CA LEU A 165 10.23 0.92 -4.60
C LEU A 165 9.25 1.77 -3.81
N ILE A 166 9.57 3.04 -3.60
CA ILE A 166 8.66 4.03 -3.04
C ILE A 166 8.10 4.92 -4.15
N GLY A 167 6.82 5.27 -4.06
CA GLY A 167 6.18 6.24 -4.94
C GLY A 167 5.19 7.11 -4.18
N PHE A 168 4.75 8.18 -4.82
CA PHE A 168 3.84 9.17 -4.23
C PHE A 168 2.71 9.45 -5.22
N ASP A 169 1.52 9.73 -4.70
CA ASP A 169 0.35 10.04 -5.54
C ASP A 169 0.52 11.34 -6.34
N GLY A 170 1.25 12.33 -5.78
CA GLY A 170 1.55 13.61 -6.42
C GLY A 170 2.74 13.60 -7.37
N VAL A 171 3.63 12.60 -7.28
CA VAL A 171 4.83 12.49 -8.13
C VAL A 171 4.50 11.59 -9.32
N ARG A 172 4.34 12.21 -10.50
CA ARG A 172 4.06 11.46 -11.73
C ARG A 172 4.80 12.06 -12.91
N TRP A 173 5.65 11.26 -13.53
CA TRP A 173 6.21 11.54 -14.84
C TRP A 173 5.59 10.59 -15.87
N ALA A 174 4.97 11.14 -16.92
CA ALA A 174 4.23 10.39 -17.94
C ALA A 174 4.82 10.53 -19.36
N GLY A 175 6.10 10.90 -19.46
CA GLY A 175 6.74 11.24 -20.74
C GLY A 175 6.57 12.71 -21.13
N GLY A 176 7.58 13.27 -21.80
CA GLY A 176 7.59 14.65 -22.32
C GLY A 176 8.88 15.41 -22.00
N ASP A 177 9.08 16.52 -22.71
CA ASP A 177 10.25 17.40 -22.63
C ASP A 177 10.19 18.41 -21.46
N GLU A 178 9.06 18.47 -20.75
CA GLU A 178 8.87 19.41 -19.65
C GLU A 178 9.49 18.90 -18.34
N VAL A 179 10.19 19.79 -17.65
CA VAL A 179 10.67 19.57 -16.28
C VAL A 179 9.45 19.43 -15.37
N CYS A 180 9.02 18.21 -15.11
CA CYS A 180 7.92 17.93 -14.20
C CYS A 180 8.40 18.11 -12.75
N ALA A 181 8.01 19.22 -12.13
CA ALA A 181 8.21 19.54 -10.72
C ALA A 181 6.99 19.22 -9.85
N GLN A 182 5.95 18.60 -10.43
CA GLN A 182 4.76 18.22 -9.68
C GLN A 182 5.11 17.15 -8.65
N GLY A 183 4.75 17.38 -7.39
CA GLY A 183 5.09 16.48 -6.29
C GLY A 183 6.52 16.67 -5.76
N GLN A 184 7.21 17.76 -6.12
CA GLN A 184 8.55 18.04 -5.58
C GLN A 184 8.54 18.14 -4.04
N GLU A 185 7.46 18.65 -3.45
CA GLU A 185 7.23 18.69 -2.01
C GLU A 185 7.31 17.29 -1.36
N GLU A 186 6.89 16.25 -2.07
CA GLU A 186 6.96 14.86 -1.60
C GLU A 186 8.40 14.34 -1.57
N VAL A 187 9.20 14.72 -2.57
CA VAL A 187 10.63 14.37 -2.65
C VAL A 187 11.42 15.11 -1.56
N ASP A 188 11.11 16.39 -1.35
CA ASP A 188 11.65 17.20 -0.28
C ASP A 188 11.32 16.62 1.10
N TYR A 189 10.06 16.23 1.32
CA TYR A 189 9.64 15.58 2.57
C TYR A 189 10.35 14.24 2.75
N LEU A 190 10.45 13.41 1.70
CA LEU A 190 11.14 12.12 1.75
C LEU A 190 12.58 12.24 2.27
N LEU A 191 13.29 13.29 1.84
CA LEU A 191 14.64 13.61 2.29
C LEU A 191 14.66 14.19 3.72
N LYS A 192 13.79 15.17 4.02
CA LYS A 192 13.79 15.89 5.31
C LYS A 192 13.26 15.05 6.49
N SER A 193 12.32 14.14 6.24
CA SER A 193 11.65 13.32 7.27
C SER A 193 12.45 12.09 7.72
N GLY A 194 13.53 11.76 7.00
CA GLY A 194 14.32 10.55 7.23
C GLY A 194 13.64 9.26 6.74
N VAL A 195 12.55 9.34 5.97
CA VAL A 195 11.88 8.15 5.41
C VAL A 195 12.82 7.39 4.46
N TRP A 196 13.57 8.10 3.61
CA TRP A 196 14.55 7.46 2.73
C TRP A 196 15.66 6.76 3.53
N GLU A 197 16.19 7.44 4.54
CA GLU A 197 17.22 6.91 5.44
C GLU A 197 16.74 5.64 6.15
N HIS A 198 15.53 5.69 6.73
CA HIS A 198 14.88 4.55 7.38
C HIS A 198 14.79 3.31 6.48
N MET A 199 14.31 3.49 5.24
CA MET A 199 14.27 2.42 4.24
C MET A 199 15.68 1.94 3.87
N SER A 200 16.61 2.87 3.74
CA SER A 200 17.95 2.59 3.27
C SER A 200 18.78 1.81 4.28
N GLU A 201 18.56 2.02 5.57
CA GLU A 201 19.22 1.29 6.65
C GLU A 201 18.57 -0.06 6.95
N ASN A 202 17.33 -0.28 6.51
CA ASN A 202 16.62 -1.51 6.74
C ASN A 202 17.30 -2.72 6.03
N PRO A 203 17.81 -3.71 6.80
CA PRO A 203 18.54 -4.85 6.24
C PRO A 203 17.65 -5.82 5.46
N ALA A 204 16.32 -5.79 5.68
CA ALA A 204 15.39 -6.60 4.91
C ALA A 204 15.31 -6.15 3.44
N LEU A 205 15.67 -4.90 3.12
CA LEU A 205 15.54 -4.34 1.77
C LEU A 205 16.87 -4.45 1.02
N LYS A 206 16.99 -5.37 0.07
CA LYS A 206 18.22 -5.60 -0.69
C LYS A 206 18.50 -4.47 -1.70
N THR A 207 17.51 -4.16 -2.53
CA THR A 207 17.56 -3.07 -3.51
C THR A 207 16.44 -2.10 -3.22
N ILE A 208 16.75 -0.81 -3.10
CA ILE A 208 15.76 0.25 -2.95
C ILE A 208 15.73 1.14 -4.18
N GLY A 209 14.59 1.72 -4.46
CA GLY A 209 14.41 2.62 -5.59
C GLY A 209 13.16 3.47 -5.47
N VAL A 210 12.86 4.18 -6.54
CA VAL A 210 11.73 5.10 -6.64
C VAL A 210 10.84 4.75 -7.81
N SER A 211 9.64 5.32 -7.82
CA SER A 211 8.68 5.20 -8.90
C SER A 211 8.26 6.58 -9.40
N ASP A 212 8.12 6.70 -10.71
CA ASP A 212 7.59 7.85 -11.42
C ASP A 212 8.41 9.16 -11.25
N PHE A 213 9.69 9.05 -10.86
CA PHE A 213 10.58 10.20 -10.67
C PHE A 213 11.03 10.77 -12.02
N SER A 214 10.74 12.06 -12.25
CA SER A 214 11.22 12.84 -13.39
C SER A 214 12.74 13.09 -13.30
N PRO A 215 13.39 13.67 -14.33
CA PRO A 215 14.79 14.11 -14.22
C PRO A 215 15.05 14.96 -12.98
N LEU A 216 14.19 15.94 -12.70
CA LEU A 216 14.30 16.83 -11.55
C LEU A 216 14.20 16.08 -10.22
N HIS A 217 13.20 15.21 -10.07
CA HIS A 217 12.99 14.43 -8.84
C HIS A 217 14.17 13.50 -8.58
N LEU A 218 14.63 12.78 -9.61
CA LEU A 218 15.76 11.86 -9.49
C LEU A 218 17.07 12.61 -9.18
N LYS A 219 17.31 13.73 -9.86
CA LYS A 219 18.46 14.59 -9.60
C LYS A 219 18.46 15.10 -8.17
N THR A 220 17.33 15.61 -7.69
CA THR A 220 17.19 16.08 -6.30
C THR A 220 17.55 14.99 -5.30
N LEU A 221 17.05 13.77 -5.52
CA LEU A 221 17.35 12.64 -4.66
C LEU A 221 18.84 12.26 -4.69
N LEU A 222 19.44 12.15 -5.87
CA LEU A 222 20.84 11.77 -6.05
C LEU A 222 21.84 12.82 -5.51
N ASP A 223 21.54 14.10 -5.68
CA ASP A 223 22.40 15.21 -5.22
C ASP A 223 22.41 15.31 -3.68
N ASN A 224 21.35 14.86 -3.01
CA ASN A 224 21.22 14.91 -1.55
C ASN A 224 21.65 13.62 -0.82
N ILE A 225 21.95 12.53 -1.56
CA ILE A 225 22.35 11.25 -0.97
C ILE A 225 23.79 10.90 -1.37
N PRO A 226 24.68 10.60 -0.41
CA PRO A 226 26.06 10.20 -0.70
C PRO A 226 26.16 8.97 -1.62
N LYS A 227 27.13 8.96 -2.53
CA LYS A 227 27.32 7.86 -3.50
C LYS A 227 27.83 6.56 -2.87
N ASP A 228 28.76 6.68 -1.93
CA ASP A 228 29.55 5.55 -1.40
C ASP A 228 29.33 5.28 0.10
N SER A 229 28.28 5.86 0.71
CA SER A 229 27.97 5.67 2.13
C SER A 229 26.48 5.44 2.38
N ARG A 230 26.10 5.39 3.66
CA ARG A 230 24.70 5.49 4.07
C ARG A 230 24.25 6.96 4.03
N PRO A 231 22.95 7.22 3.76
CA PRO A 231 21.98 6.27 3.21
C PRO A 231 22.35 5.85 1.78
N ARG A 232 22.05 4.60 1.38
CA ARG A 232 22.22 4.08 0.02
C ARG A 232 21.44 4.92 -1.00
N GLN A 233 22.05 5.16 -2.15
CA GLN A 233 21.38 5.71 -3.32
C GLN A 233 20.31 4.79 -3.90
N PRO A 234 19.28 5.35 -4.57
CA PRO A 234 18.33 4.55 -5.34
C PRO A 234 19.08 3.75 -6.40
N LYS A 235 18.68 2.49 -6.61
CA LYS A 235 19.23 1.64 -7.68
C LYS A 235 18.26 1.44 -8.83
N VAL A 236 17.03 1.91 -8.67
CA VAL A 236 15.94 1.70 -9.64
C VAL A 236 15.08 2.94 -9.66
N ASN A 237 14.66 3.35 -10.86
CA ASN A 237 13.56 4.27 -11.07
C ASN A 237 12.58 3.61 -12.04
N GLN A 238 11.40 3.24 -11.54
CA GLN A 238 10.36 2.61 -12.33
C GLN A 238 9.44 3.70 -12.88
N LEU A 239 9.23 3.75 -14.19
CA LEU A 239 8.53 4.85 -14.86
C LEU A 239 7.37 4.34 -15.72
N ASN A 240 6.29 5.10 -15.76
CA ASN A 240 5.20 4.92 -16.72
C ASN A 240 5.39 5.88 -17.90
N PHE A 241 5.86 5.37 -19.04
CA PHE A 241 6.11 6.18 -20.23
C PHE A 241 5.57 5.50 -21.49
N GLU A 242 4.96 6.30 -22.35
CA GLU A 242 4.44 5.87 -23.66
C GLU A 242 5.41 6.22 -24.82
N ARG A 243 6.41 7.07 -24.55
CA ARG A 243 7.36 7.64 -25.52
C ARG A 243 8.80 7.53 -25.01
N ASP A 244 9.75 7.93 -25.86
CA ASP A 244 11.17 7.91 -25.54
C ASP A 244 11.50 8.66 -24.24
N LEU A 245 12.50 8.16 -23.52
CA LEU A 245 13.00 8.77 -22.30
C LEU A 245 13.85 10.01 -22.62
N PRO A 246 13.71 11.13 -21.90
CA PRO A 246 14.57 12.30 -22.05
C PRO A 246 16.04 11.93 -21.88
N GLU A 247 16.91 12.49 -22.72
CA GLU A 247 18.36 12.26 -22.67
C GLU A 247 18.94 12.60 -21.28
N GLU A 248 18.42 13.66 -20.66
CA GLU A 248 18.79 14.06 -19.30
C GLU A 248 18.52 12.94 -18.28
N LEU A 249 17.33 12.31 -18.33
CA LEU A 249 16.96 11.23 -17.41
C LEU A 249 17.89 10.02 -17.59
N VAL A 250 18.17 9.66 -18.84
CA VAL A 250 19.04 8.55 -19.18
C VAL A 250 20.46 8.81 -18.69
N THR A 251 20.96 10.04 -18.86
CA THR A 251 22.30 10.45 -18.42
C THR A 251 22.40 10.43 -16.90
N LEU A 252 21.47 11.07 -16.19
CA LEU A 252 21.39 11.07 -14.73
C LEU A 252 21.34 9.65 -14.16
N ALA A 253 20.52 8.78 -14.74
CA ALA A 253 20.38 7.42 -14.30
C ALA A 253 21.69 6.62 -14.49
N LYS A 254 22.35 6.75 -15.63
CA LYS A 254 23.65 6.11 -15.89
C LYS A 254 24.73 6.58 -14.92
N GLU A 255 24.86 7.89 -14.71
CA GLU A 255 25.86 8.48 -13.80
C GLU A 255 25.62 8.14 -12.33
N GLY A 256 24.35 8.00 -11.93
CA GLY A 256 23.95 7.57 -10.59
C GLY A 256 23.92 6.05 -10.39
N GLY A 257 24.13 5.26 -11.45
CA GLY A 257 23.99 3.79 -11.39
C GLY A 257 22.56 3.34 -11.06
N VAL A 258 21.57 4.05 -11.60
CA VAL A 258 20.12 3.81 -11.43
C VAL A 258 19.58 3.09 -12.66
N GLU A 259 18.95 1.93 -12.44
CA GLU A 259 18.25 1.18 -13.48
C GLU A 259 16.90 1.84 -13.80
N LEU A 260 16.66 2.17 -15.06
CA LEU A 260 15.35 2.64 -15.52
C LEU A 260 14.50 1.46 -15.96
N GLN A 261 13.30 1.32 -15.38
CA GLN A 261 12.38 0.22 -15.68
C GLN A 261 11.01 0.75 -16.06
N SER A 262 10.33 0.13 -17.04
CA SER A 262 8.97 0.52 -17.39
C SER A 262 7.92 -0.17 -16.51
N HIS A 263 6.79 0.50 -16.29
CA HIS A 263 5.56 -0.10 -15.76
C HIS A 263 4.32 0.57 -16.35
N ALA A 264 3.18 -0.11 -16.23
CA ALA A 264 1.87 0.37 -16.67
C ALA A 264 0.88 0.44 -15.49
N ASP A 265 1.37 0.88 -14.32
CA ASP A 265 0.52 0.97 -13.14
C ASP A 265 -0.43 2.17 -13.24
N ASN A 266 -1.70 1.95 -12.96
CA ASN A 266 -2.71 3.00 -12.87
C ASN A 266 -2.78 3.56 -11.45
N ARG A 267 -3.15 4.84 -11.31
CA ARG A 267 -3.50 5.45 -10.02
C ARG A 267 -4.75 4.77 -9.47
N VAL A 268 -4.76 4.40 -8.19
CA VAL A 268 -5.94 3.84 -7.52
C VAL A 268 -6.99 4.95 -7.34
N PRO A 269 -8.20 4.83 -7.92
CA PRO A 269 -9.26 5.80 -7.72
C PRO A 269 -9.86 5.60 -6.33
N TYR A 270 -9.77 6.65 -5.52
CA TYR A 270 -10.28 6.69 -4.16
C TYR A 270 -11.78 6.32 -4.11
N GLU A 271 -12.55 6.90 -5.02
CA GLU A 271 -14.01 6.75 -5.11
C GLU A 271 -14.40 5.31 -5.42
N GLY A 272 -13.53 4.59 -6.13
CA GLY A 272 -13.72 3.17 -6.45
C GLY A 272 -13.60 2.29 -5.20
N ILE A 273 -12.60 2.54 -4.34
CA ILE A 273 -12.44 1.79 -3.09
C ILE A 273 -13.61 2.05 -2.14
N GLU A 274 -14.01 3.31 -2.00
CA GLU A 274 -15.16 3.70 -1.18
C GLU A 274 -16.47 3.08 -1.72
N GLY A 275 -16.63 3.04 -3.04
CA GLY A 275 -17.74 2.36 -3.72
C GLY A 275 -17.79 0.87 -3.41
N LEU A 276 -16.64 0.19 -3.45
CA LEU A 276 -16.53 -1.22 -3.08
C LEU A 276 -16.87 -1.45 -1.60
N LEU A 277 -16.35 -0.65 -0.67
CA LEU A 277 -16.71 -0.79 0.75
C LEU A 277 -18.22 -0.61 0.97
N LYS A 278 -18.87 0.30 0.23
CA LYS A 278 -20.33 0.48 0.28
C LYS A 278 -21.08 -0.75 -0.22
N GLU A 279 -20.62 -1.39 -1.30
CA GLU A 279 -21.26 -2.59 -1.89
C GLU A 279 -21.36 -3.74 -0.87
N PHE A 280 -20.40 -3.83 0.06
CA PHE A 280 -20.33 -4.89 1.09
C PHE A 280 -20.64 -4.38 2.50
N ALA A 281 -21.27 -3.20 2.64
CA ALA A 281 -21.48 -2.54 3.93
C ALA A 281 -22.36 -3.35 4.90
N ASP A 282 -23.24 -4.21 4.38
CA ASP A 282 -24.08 -5.11 5.17
C ASP A 282 -23.31 -6.27 5.82
N ARG A 283 -22.11 -6.57 5.31
CA ARG A 283 -21.26 -7.70 5.73
C ARG A 283 -19.97 -7.27 6.41
N LEU A 284 -19.68 -5.97 6.42
CA LEU A 284 -18.51 -5.37 7.04
C LEU A 284 -18.89 -4.54 8.26
N PRO A 285 -18.08 -4.57 9.34
CA PRO A 285 -18.33 -3.77 10.53
C PRO A 285 -17.86 -2.32 10.31
N LEU A 286 -18.43 -1.61 9.33
CA LEU A 286 -18.04 -0.23 9.02
C LEU A 286 -18.53 0.75 10.11
N PRO A 287 -17.78 1.83 10.41
CA PRO A 287 -18.22 2.85 11.36
C PRO A 287 -19.48 3.58 10.87
N ALA A 288 -20.29 4.08 11.80
CA ALA A 288 -21.51 4.81 11.46
C ALA A 288 -21.22 6.11 10.67
N SER A 289 -20.08 6.76 10.92
CA SER A 289 -19.58 7.92 10.19
C SER A 289 -19.44 7.64 8.69
N PHE A 290 -19.05 6.40 8.30
CA PHE A 290 -18.91 6.02 6.90
C PHE A 290 -20.20 6.24 6.10
N ALA A 291 -21.35 5.78 6.62
CA ALA A 291 -22.64 5.98 5.96
C ALA A 291 -23.10 7.45 6.00
N GLN A 292 -22.81 8.17 7.09
CA GLN A 292 -23.21 9.57 7.26
C GLN A 292 -22.47 10.51 6.31
N LEU A 293 -21.15 10.40 6.22
CA LEU A 293 -20.32 11.21 5.32
C LEU A 293 -20.70 10.96 3.85
N ARG A 294 -20.90 9.69 3.49
CA ARG A 294 -21.40 9.30 2.16
C ARG A 294 -22.74 9.93 1.81
N ALA A 295 -23.68 9.96 2.76
CA ALA A 295 -24.99 10.58 2.56
C ALA A 295 -24.91 12.09 2.32
N LYS A 296 -23.87 12.75 2.86
CA LYS A 296 -23.54 14.16 2.62
C LYS A 296 -22.75 14.40 1.33
N GLY A 297 -22.29 13.34 0.66
CA GLY A 297 -21.40 13.44 -0.50
C GLY A 297 -19.96 13.77 -0.13
N GLU A 298 -19.58 13.57 1.13
CA GLU A 298 -18.23 13.79 1.64
C GLU A 298 -17.41 12.49 1.59
N PRO A 299 -16.08 12.57 1.42
CA PRO A 299 -15.20 11.39 1.50
C PRO A 299 -15.33 10.75 2.89
N ALA A 300 -15.53 9.43 2.93
CA ALA A 300 -15.71 8.66 4.15
C ALA A 300 -14.44 7.92 4.63
N ILE A 301 -13.41 7.87 3.78
CA ILE A 301 -12.13 7.24 4.09
C ILE A 301 -10.97 8.17 3.72
N ASP A 302 -9.77 7.83 4.18
CA ASP A 302 -8.52 8.30 3.61
C ASP A 302 -7.70 7.10 3.21
N LEU A 303 -7.28 7.05 1.95
CA LEU A 303 -6.31 6.04 1.50
C LEU A 303 -4.93 6.52 1.97
N LEU A 304 -4.27 5.72 2.80
CA LEU A 304 -2.98 6.08 3.40
C LEU A 304 -1.82 5.60 2.53
N TRP A 305 -1.87 4.32 2.15
CA TRP A 305 -0.87 3.72 1.27
C TRP A 305 -1.44 2.51 0.54
N VAL A 306 -0.87 2.25 -0.65
CA VAL A 306 -1.13 1.03 -1.42
C VAL A 306 0.19 0.40 -1.75
N LEU A 307 0.32 -0.87 -1.39
CA LEU A 307 1.47 -1.69 -1.68
C LEU A 307 1.12 -2.70 -2.75
N LYS A 308 1.92 -2.79 -3.80
CA LYS A 308 1.90 -3.87 -4.79
C LYS A 308 3.07 -4.80 -4.54
N TYR A 309 2.84 -6.11 -4.49
CA TYR A 309 3.90 -7.11 -4.40
C TYR A 309 3.82 -8.10 -5.56
N THR A 310 4.99 -8.60 -5.98
CA THR A 310 5.13 -9.66 -6.97
C THR A 310 6.19 -10.64 -6.50
N ILE A 311 5.90 -11.93 -6.56
CA ILE A 311 6.82 -13.01 -6.22
C ILE A 311 7.18 -13.75 -7.51
N LEU A 312 8.41 -13.59 -7.97
CA LEU A 312 8.95 -14.22 -9.17
C LEU A 312 9.81 -15.42 -8.77
N LEU A 313 9.57 -16.58 -9.38
CA LEU A 313 10.45 -17.74 -9.25
C LEU A 313 11.53 -17.65 -10.32
N LYS A 314 12.72 -17.21 -9.91
CA LYS A 314 13.79 -16.85 -10.83
C LYS A 314 14.19 -18.01 -11.74
N ASP A 315 14.28 -19.22 -11.20
CA ASP A 315 14.70 -20.41 -11.94
C ASP A 315 13.71 -20.83 -13.04
N ARG A 316 12.45 -20.39 -12.93
CA ARG A 316 11.37 -20.76 -13.85
C ARG A 316 10.85 -19.60 -14.68
N GLY A 317 11.23 -18.36 -14.34
CA GLY A 317 10.66 -17.15 -14.95
C GLY A 317 9.14 -17.02 -14.74
N LEU A 318 8.60 -17.62 -13.67
CA LEU A 318 7.17 -17.66 -13.39
C LEU A 318 6.80 -16.75 -12.23
N VAL A 319 5.71 -16.01 -12.35
CA VAL A 319 5.13 -15.29 -11.21
C VAL A 319 4.36 -16.29 -10.35
N ALA A 320 4.87 -16.57 -9.15
CA ALA A 320 4.22 -17.44 -8.19
C ALA A 320 2.99 -16.80 -7.56
N ASP A 321 3.10 -15.51 -7.22
CA ASP A 321 2.00 -14.74 -6.66
C ASP A 321 2.17 -13.25 -6.99
N LYS A 322 1.06 -12.55 -7.02
CA LYS A 322 0.98 -11.10 -7.17
C LYS A 322 -0.24 -10.64 -6.38
N GLY A 323 -0.09 -9.52 -5.69
CA GLY A 323 -1.19 -8.93 -4.95
C GLY A 323 -0.94 -7.48 -4.58
N PHE A 324 -1.93 -6.95 -3.90
CA PHE A 324 -1.99 -5.61 -3.34
C PHE A 324 -2.38 -5.67 -1.87
N ILE A 325 -1.82 -4.77 -1.09
CA ILE A 325 -2.19 -4.52 0.30
C ILE A 325 -2.54 -3.04 0.39
N LEU A 326 -3.71 -2.71 0.90
CA LEU A 326 -4.18 -1.34 1.02
C LEU A 326 -4.35 -1.00 2.50
N SER A 327 -3.93 0.20 2.89
CA SER A 327 -4.23 0.77 4.21
C SER A 327 -5.07 2.03 4.06
N LEU A 328 -6.14 2.10 4.83
CA LEU A 328 -7.06 3.21 4.86
C LEU A 328 -7.49 3.54 6.29
N SER A 329 -7.81 4.80 6.54
CA SER A 329 -8.49 5.24 7.77
C SER A 329 -9.93 5.62 7.45
N PHE A 330 -10.84 5.38 8.38
CA PHE A 330 -12.21 5.89 8.30
C PHE A 330 -12.23 7.31 8.87
N ARG A 331 -12.95 8.20 8.21
CA ARG A 331 -13.17 9.57 8.71
C ARG A 331 -14.35 9.58 9.68
N ASP A 332 -14.29 10.48 10.66
CA ASP A 332 -15.34 10.73 11.64
C ASP A 332 -16.08 12.05 11.34
#